data_AF-A0A355CBM6-F1
#
_entry.id   AF-A0A355CBM6-F1
#
_cell.length_a   1.000
_cell.length_b   1.000
_cell.length_c   1.000
_cell.angle_alpha   90.00
_cell.angle_beta   90.00
_cell.angle_gamma   90.00
#
_symmetry.space_group_name_H-M   'P 1'
#
loop_
_entity.id
_entity.type
_entity.pdbx_description
1 polymer ?
#
loop_
_entity_poly.entity_id
_entity_poly.type
_entity_poly.pdbx_seq_one_letter_code
_entity_poly.pdbx_strand_id
1 'polypeptide(L)'
;GSSSARMSENLKAMEKARPEYRELYKQIAQYWGEQPWTAGPVYVGAFVLMLFILGLFIVKGPVKWALLAGTLFSILLSWGKNFMPLTDFFIDYIPMYNKFRTVSSILVVAEFCIPLLATLAVKEIVQKPEILKKNMKYVGISWALTGGMALLFWLLPELFFPSYISNFEMQQLQSLPTEHVQTVIGNLTEMRISIFRADAWRSFYIILGGVLMLIAFVSGKLKAQWMVTGILLLCLADMWTVNKRYLNDNDFTPKSNEQQMFAQTPTDLHILQDTTKYYRVLNM
;
A
#
# COMPACT_ATOMS: atom_id res chain seq x y z
N GLY A 1 3.50 5.12 -3.72
CA GLY A 1 2.76 6.38 -3.58
C GLY A 1 1.42 6.28 -4.27
N SER A 2 0.46 7.15 -3.94
CA SER A 2 -0.80 7.29 -4.70
C SER A 2 -0.55 8.04 -6.01
N SER A 3 -1.41 7.86 -7.01
CA SER A 3 -1.41 8.62 -8.26
C SER A 3 -1.70 10.12 -8.05
N SER A 4 -2.26 10.53 -6.90
CA SER A 4 -2.53 11.94 -6.60
C SER A 4 -1.31 12.72 -6.12
N ALA A 5 -0.33 12.05 -5.50
CA ALA A 5 0.85 12.71 -4.92
C ALA A 5 1.83 13.13 -6.02
N ARG A 6 2.24 14.41 -6.02
CA ARG A 6 3.11 14.99 -7.06
C ARG A 6 4.58 14.72 -6.75
N MET A 7 5.42 14.59 -7.78
CA MET A 7 6.86 14.39 -7.63
C MET A 7 7.49 15.51 -6.80
N SER A 8 7.06 16.75 -7.02
CA SER A 8 7.56 17.92 -6.29
C SER A 8 7.31 17.93 -4.78
N GLU A 9 6.35 17.16 -4.29
CA GLU A 9 6.00 17.07 -2.86
C GLU A 9 6.93 16.11 -2.10
N ASN A 10 7.70 15.28 -2.81
CA ASN A 10 8.57 14.30 -2.20
C ASN A 10 10.01 14.82 -2.07
N LEU A 11 10.42 15.09 -0.83
CA LEU A 11 11.77 15.59 -0.53
C LEU A 11 12.89 14.67 -1.07
N LYS A 12 12.72 13.35 -1.00
CA LYS A 12 13.72 12.37 -1.48
C LYS A 12 13.83 12.31 -2.99
N ALA A 13 12.74 12.56 -3.70
CA ALA A 13 12.81 12.78 -5.14
C ALA A 13 13.47 14.12 -5.46
N MET A 14 13.09 15.18 -4.75
CA MET A 14 13.60 16.53 -5.02
C MET A 14 15.10 16.69 -4.74
N GLU A 15 15.69 15.89 -3.85
CA GLU A 15 17.16 15.77 -3.70
C GLU A 15 17.86 15.36 -5.01
N LYS A 16 17.15 14.67 -5.91
CA LYS A 16 17.64 14.21 -7.23
C LYS A 16 17.12 15.05 -8.39
N ALA A 17 16.22 16.00 -8.15
CA ALA A 17 15.59 16.78 -9.20
C ALA A 17 16.58 17.77 -9.82
N ARG A 18 16.59 17.85 -11.14
CA ARG A 18 17.21 18.96 -11.86
C ARG A 18 16.37 20.23 -11.67
N PRO A 19 16.97 21.36 -11.25
CA PRO A 19 16.23 22.60 -11.01
C PRO A 19 15.47 23.13 -12.23
N GLU A 20 16.02 22.93 -13.43
CA GLU A 20 15.46 23.39 -14.72
C GLU A 20 14.07 22.81 -15.04
N TYR A 21 13.73 21.63 -14.51
CA TYR A 21 12.44 20.96 -14.76
C TYR A 21 11.49 20.99 -13.54
N ARG A 22 11.76 21.83 -12.54
CA ARG A 22 10.99 21.85 -11.28
C ARG A 22 9.49 22.08 -11.49
N GLU A 23 9.11 22.93 -12.44
CA GLU A 23 7.70 23.18 -12.77
C GLU A 23 7.03 21.95 -13.40
N LEU A 24 7.75 21.20 -14.24
CA LEU A 24 7.25 19.96 -14.81
C LEU A 24 6.96 18.92 -13.71
N TYR A 25 7.83 18.82 -12.70
CA TYR A 25 7.65 17.87 -11.59
C TYR A 25 6.48 18.19 -10.65
N LYS A 26 5.89 19.37 -10.74
CA LYS A 26 4.61 19.68 -10.06
C LYS A 26 3.42 19.00 -10.73
N GLN A 27 3.53 18.69 -12.02
CA GLN A 27 2.45 18.08 -12.81
C GLN A 27 2.57 16.56 -12.88
N ILE A 28 3.77 16.00 -12.66
CA ILE A 28 4.02 14.56 -12.72
C ILE A 28 3.77 13.89 -11.36
N ALA A 29 3.13 12.71 -11.37
CA ALA A 29 2.83 11.94 -10.16
C ALA A 29 4.03 11.10 -9.68
N GLN A 30 4.04 10.76 -8.39
CA GLN A 30 5.03 9.85 -7.79
C GLN A 30 4.83 8.39 -8.21
N TYR A 31 3.60 8.01 -8.56
CA TYR A 31 3.28 6.69 -9.06
C TYR A 31 3.67 6.55 -10.54
N TRP A 32 4.33 5.45 -10.91
CA TRP A 32 4.84 5.21 -12.26
C TRP A 32 4.21 3.99 -12.97
N GLY A 33 3.22 3.36 -12.35
CA GLY A 33 2.55 2.21 -12.95
C GLY A 33 1.45 2.61 -13.94
N GLU A 34 0.96 1.64 -14.69
CA GLU A 34 -0.05 1.81 -15.74
C GLU A 34 -1.49 2.04 -15.22
N GLN A 35 -1.68 2.08 -13.90
CA GLN A 35 -2.99 2.29 -13.30
C GLN A 35 -3.30 3.81 -13.21
N PRO A 36 -4.30 4.32 -13.93
CA PRO A 36 -4.54 5.77 -14.04
C PRO A 36 -4.98 6.41 -12.72
N TRP A 37 -5.68 5.66 -11.86
CA TRP A 37 -6.15 6.13 -10.57
C TRP A 37 -5.91 5.07 -9.50
N THR A 38 -5.13 5.42 -8.48
CA THR A 38 -4.94 4.60 -7.27
C THR A 38 -5.36 5.41 -6.04
N ALA A 39 -6.49 5.01 -5.43
CA ALA A 39 -7.01 5.60 -4.21
C ALA A 39 -6.19 5.10 -3.01
N GLY A 40 -5.11 5.82 -2.70
CA GLY A 40 -4.20 5.47 -1.61
C GLY A 40 -3.40 4.18 -1.84
N PRO A 41 -2.25 4.02 -1.16
CA PRO A 41 -1.54 2.75 -1.15
C PRO A 41 -2.28 1.73 -0.26
N VAL A 42 -2.63 0.57 -0.82
CA VAL A 42 -3.09 -0.63 -0.07
C VAL A 42 -1.88 -1.20 0.68
N TYR A 43 -1.47 -0.53 1.75
CA TYR A 43 -0.31 -0.90 2.55
C TYR A 43 -0.75 -1.59 3.83
N VAL A 44 -0.30 -2.83 4.03
CA VAL A 44 -0.69 -3.69 5.17
C VAL A 44 0.36 -3.75 6.29
N GLY A 45 1.51 -3.10 6.10
CA GLY A 45 2.64 -3.10 7.05
C GLY A 45 3.73 -4.11 6.69
N ALA A 46 4.98 -3.68 6.70
CA ALA A 46 6.13 -4.50 6.30
C ALA A 46 6.36 -5.66 7.29
N PHE A 47 6.33 -5.38 8.59
CA PHE A 47 6.49 -6.41 9.60
C PHE A 47 5.26 -7.29 9.75
N VAL A 48 4.05 -6.74 9.53
CA VAL A 48 2.81 -7.53 9.49
C VAL A 48 2.87 -8.57 8.38
N LEU A 49 3.36 -8.21 7.19
CA LEU A 49 3.56 -9.15 6.09
C LEU A 49 4.57 -10.25 6.44
N MET A 50 5.66 -9.92 7.14
CA MET A 50 6.61 -10.92 7.62
C MET A 50 5.96 -11.90 8.63
N LEU A 51 5.17 -11.38 9.57
CA LEU A 51 4.42 -12.19 10.53
C LEU A 51 3.36 -13.06 9.84
N PHE A 52 2.71 -12.57 8.77
CA PHE A 52 1.80 -13.35 7.94
C PHE A 52 2.50 -14.57 7.33
N ILE A 53 3.66 -14.37 6.68
CA ILE A 53 4.46 -15.46 6.10
C ILE A 53 4.91 -16.44 7.19
N LEU A 54 5.40 -15.93 8.33
CA LEU A 54 5.78 -16.76 9.46
C LEU A 54 4.59 -17.59 9.99
N GLY A 55 3.41 -16.97 10.05
CA GLY A 55 2.14 -17.59 10.44
C GLY A 55 1.77 -18.80 9.59
N LEU A 56 2.09 -18.79 8.29
CA LEU A 56 1.86 -19.95 7.41
C LEU A 56 2.61 -21.19 7.87
N PHE A 57 3.78 -21.03 8.50
CA PHE A 57 4.58 -22.14 9.00
C PHE A 57 4.15 -22.57 10.41
N ILE A 58 3.94 -21.61 11.31
CA ILE A 58 3.80 -21.93 12.75
C ILE A 58 2.36 -22.11 13.22
N VAL A 59 1.39 -21.45 12.58
CA VAL A 59 -0.03 -21.60 12.94
C VAL A 59 -0.50 -22.99 12.49
N LYS A 60 -1.31 -23.65 13.32
CA LYS A 60 -1.87 -24.97 13.01
C LYS A 60 -3.35 -24.86 12.63
N GLY A 61 -3.82 -25.83 11.86
CA GLY A 61 -5.23 -25.96 11.48
C GLY A 61 -5.57 -25.35 10.11
N PRO A 62 -6.82 -25.52 9.65
CA PRO A 62 -7.28 -25.12 8.32
C PRO A 62 -7.38 -23.60 8.14
N VAL A 63 -7.51 -22.85 9.24
CA VAL A 63 -7.71 -21.40 9.20
C VAL A 63 -6.59 -20.67 8.45
N LYS A 64 -5.32 -21.05 8.63
CA LYS A 64 -4.21 -20.40 7.91
C LYS A 64 -4.30 -20.58 6.40
N TRP A 65 -4.81 -21.73 5.94
CA TRP A 65 -4.97 -22.03 4.52
C TRP A 65 -6.16 -21.30 3.94
N ALA A 66 -7.25 -21.14 4.70
CA ALA A 66 -8.37 -20.29 4.32
C ALA A 66 -7.93 -18.82 4.19
N LEU A 67 -7.12 -18.31 5.14
CA LEU A 67 -6.59 -16.94 5.08
C LEU A 67 -5.59 -16.75 3.93
N LEU A 68 -4.73 -17.73 3.66
CA LEU A 68 -3.84 -17.70 2.50
C LEU A 68 -4.64 -17.71 1.19
N ALA A 69 -5.60 -18.63 1.07
CA ALA A 69 -6.45 -18.75 -0.10
C ALA A 69 -7.23 -17.46 -0.34
N GLY A 70 -7.88 -16.90 0.70
CA GLY A 70 -8.58 -15.62 0.63
C GLY A 70 -7.66 -14.47 0.19
N THR A 71 -6.43 -14.42 0.71
CA THR A 71 -5.44 -13.40 0.32
C THR A 71 -5.03 -13.54 -1.15
N LEU A 72 -4.59 -14.73 -1.57
CA LEU A 72 -4.17 -14.98 -2.96
C LEU A 72 -5.31 -14.77 -3.94
N PHE A 73 -6.50 -15.24 -3.58
CA PHE A 73 -7.69 -15.11 -4.39
C PHE A 73 -8.10 -13.65 -4.59
N SER A 74 -8.03 -12.84 -3.52
CA SER A 74 -8.31 -11.40 -3.61
C SER A 74 -7.28 -10.67 -4.47
N ILE A 75 -6.00 -11.03 -4.37
CA ILE A 75 -4.95 -10.46 -5.23
C ILE A 75 -5.20 -10.81 -6.71
N LEU A 76 -5.49 -12.09 -7.01
CA LEU A 76 -5.77 -12.54 -8.38
C LEU A 76 -6.98 -11.84 -8.98
N LEU A 77 -8.05 -11.67 -8.20
CA LEU A 77 -9.22 -10.91 -8.66
C LEU A 77 -8.88 -9.44 -8.88
N SER A 78 -8.07 -8.82 -8.02
CA SER A 78 -7.73 -7.39 -8.11
C SER A 78 -7.02 -6.98 -9.41
N TRP A 79 -6.44 -7.93 -10.15
CA TRP A 79 -5.76 -7.67 -11.42
C TRP A 79 -6.69 -7.15 -12.53
N GLY A 80 -8.00 -7.41 -12.44
CA GLY A 80 -9.01 -6.85 -13.36
C GLY A 80 -8.64 -7.02 -14.83
N LYS A 81 -8.43 -5.90 -15.55
CA LYS A 81 -8.07 -5.88 -16.97
C LYS A 81 -6.83 -6.70 -17.35
N ASN A 82 -5.95 -6.99 -16.40
CA ASN A 82 -4.75 -7.80 -16.65
C ASN A 82 -5.06 -9.32 -16.63
N PHE A 83 -6.22 -9.73 -16.09
CA PHE A 83 -6.69 -11.11 -16.11
C PHE A 83 -8.21 -11.17 -16.33
N MET A 84 -8.63 -10.78 -17.54
CA MET A 84 -10.03 -10.73 -17.95
C MET A 84 -10.79 -12.05 -17.79
N PRO A 85 -10.25 -13.25 -18.11
CA PRO A 85 -11.03 -14.49 -18.00
C PRO A 85 -11.57 -14.76 -16.60
N LEU A 86 -10.79 -14.48 -15.56
CA LEU A 86 -11.24 -14.62 -14.17
C LEU A 86 -12.20 -13.49 -13.79
N THR A 87 -11.92 -12.27 -14.25
CA THR A 87 -12.73 -11.09 -13.93
C THR A 87 -14.14 -11.21 -14.51
N ASP A 88 -14.25 -11.58 -15.79
CA ASP A 88 -15.52 -11.75 -16.49
C ASP A 88 -16.36 -12.87 -15.86
N PHE A 89 -15.73 -14.01 -15.53
CA PHE A 89 -16.41 -15.09 -14.81
C PHE A 89 -17.05 -14.59 -13.48
N PHE A 90 -16.33 -13.75 -12.73
CA PHE A 90 -16.86 -13.19 -11.49
C PHE A 90 -17.97 -12.16 -11.71
N ILE A 91 -17.84 -11.32 -12.74
CA ILE A 91 -18.88 -10.34 -13.10
C ILE A 91 -20.17 -11.03 -13.53
N ASP A 92 -20.06 -12.08 -14.34
CA ASP A 92 -21.20 -12.72 -15.00
C ASP A 92 -21.91 -13.75 -14.11
N TYR A 93 -21.18 -14.48 -13.27
CA TYR A 93 -21.74 -15.63 -12.53
C TYR A 93 -21.83 -15.43 -11.01
N ILE A 94 -21.07 -14.50 -10.41
CA ILE A 94 -21.07 -14.31 -8.96
C ILE A 94 -22.00 -13.15 -8.58
N PRO A 95 -23.11 -13.43 -7.86
CA PRO A 95 -24.05 -12.40 -7.47
C PRO A 95 -23.36 -11.33 -6.61
N MET A 96 -23.80 -10.08 -6.75
CA MET A 96 -23.27 -8.90 -6.07
C MET A 96 -21.84 -8.48 -6.47
N TYR A 97 -21.09 -9.27 -7.25
CA TYR A 97 -19.75 -8.88 -7.68
C TYR A 97 -19.80 -7.65 -8.61
N ASN A 98 -20.80 -7.60 -9.49
CA ASN A 98 -21.08 -6.45 -10.35
C ASN A 98 -21.48 -5.15 -9.60
N LYS A 99 -21.55 -5.17 -8.27
CA LYS A 99 -21.77 -3.98 -7.43
C LYS A 99 -20.46 -3.33 -6.97
N PHE A 100 -19.32 -4.01 -7.11
CA PHE A 100 -18.02 -3.38 -6.85
C PHE A 100 -17.71 -2.38 -7.97
N ARG A 101 -17.54 -1.11 -7.60
CA ARG A 101 -17.23 -0.02 -8.54
C ARG A 101 -15.84 -0.19 -9.18
N THR A 102 -14.89 -0.77 -8.45
CA THR A 102 -13.55 -1.07 -8.96
C THR A 102 -13.12 -2.45 -8.51
N VAL A 103 -12.48 -3.20 -9.42
CA VAL A 103 -11.97 -4.54 -9.14
C VAL A 103 -10.89 -4.53 -8.04
N SER A 104 -10.15 -3.43 -7.89
CA SER A 104 -9.15 -3.25 -6.82
C SER A 104 -9.74 -3.21 -5.40
N SER A 105 -11.03 -2.91 -5.24
CA SER A 105 -11.67 -2.83 -3.91
C SER A 105 -11.75 -4.19 -3.18
N ILE A 106 -11.64 -5.30 -3.92
CA ILE A 106 -11.60 -6.66 -3.34
C ILE A 106 -10.37 -6.85 -2.42
N LEU A 107 -9.32 -6.04 -2.59
CA LEU A 107 -8.12 -6.10 -1.75
C LEU A 107 -8.39 -5.87 -0.26
N VAL A 108 -9.54 -5.30 0.10
CA VAL A 108 -10.00 -5.21 1.51
C VAL A 108 -10.02 -6.58 2.20
N VAL A 109 -10.28 -7.66 1.46
CA VAL A 109 -10.25 -9.03 1.98
C VAL A 109 -8.81 -9.44 2.30
N ALA A 110 -7.85 -9.11 1.44
CA ALA A 110 -6.43 -9.33 1.71
C ALA A 110 -5.94 -8.47 2.90
N GLU A 111 -6.36 -7.21 2.98
CA GLU A 111 -6.08 -6.30 4.10
C GLU A 111 -6.63 -6.82 5.43
N PHE A 112 -7.67 -7.65 5.42
CA PHE A 112 -8.16 -8.33 6.62
C PHE A 112 -7.43 -9.65 6.90
N CYS A 113 -7.24 -10.49 5.88
CA CYS A 113 -6.64 -11.81 6.05
C CYS A 113 -5.18 -11.75 6.52
N ILE A 114 -4.40 -10.79 6.01
CA ILE A 114 -2.98 -10.66 6.31
C ILE A 114 -2.74 -10.34 7.80
N PRO A 115 -3.31 -9.25 8.37
CA PRO A 115 -3.16 -8.94 9.80
C PRO A 115 -3.78 -9.99 10.72
N LEU A 116 -4.86 -10.66 10.30
CA LEU A 116 -5.48 -11.71 11.10
C LEU A 116 -4.53 -12.89 11.30
N LEU A 117 -3.93 -13.41 10.22
CA LEU A 117 -2.96 -14.49 10.36
C LEU A 117 -1.68 -14.04 11.08
N ALA A 118 -1.22 -12.81 10.86
CA ALA A 118 -0.10 -12.23 11.61
C ALA A 118 -0.38 -12.20 13.12
N THR A 119 -1.59 -11.83 13.52
CA THR A 119 -2.00 -11.83 14.95
C THR A 119 -2.07 -13.24 15.51
N LEU A 120 -2.58 -14.21 14.74
CA LEU A 120 -2.54 -15.62 15.13
C LEU A 120 -1.11 -16.15 15.28
N ALA A 121 -0.18 -15.70 14.44
CA ALA A 121 1.24 -16.03 14.56
C ALA A 121 1.82 -15.49 15.87
N VAL A 122 1.57 -14.23 16.21
CA VAL A 122 2.00 -13.63 17.49
C VAL A 122 1.40 -14.38 18.68
N LYS A 123 0.11 -14.74 18.63
CA LYS A 123 -0.54 -15.54 19.66
C LYS A 123 0.16 -16.89 19.86
N GLU A 124 0.43 -17.62 18.78
CA GLU A 124 1.10 -18.92 18.86
C GLU A 124 2.52 -18.80 19.44
N ILE A 125 3.25 -17.75 19.07
CA ILE A 125 4.60 -17.45 19.61
C ILE A 125 4.54 -17.18 21.12
N VAL A 126 3.59 -16.37 21.58
CA VAL A 126 3.43 -16.05 23.01
C VAL A 126 3.05 -17.29 23.81
N GLN A 127 2.12 -18.10 23.30
CA GLN A 127 1.62 -19.29 23.99
C GLN A 127 2.64 -20.43 24.00
N LYS A 128 3.44 -20.56 22.93
CA LYS A 128 4.42 -21.64 22.77
C LYS A 128 5.75 -21.11 22.21
N PRO A 129 6.56 -20.40 23.00
CA PRO A 129 7.81 -19.80 22.52
C PRO A 129 8.80 -20.81 21.92
N GLU A 130 8.73 -22.07 22.38
CA GLU A 130 9.58 -23.16 21.91
C GLU A 130 9.42 -23.48 20.42
N ILE A 131 8.28 -23.13 19.80
CA ILE A 131 8.05 -23.39 18.37
C ILE A 131 9.09 -22.68 17.50
N LEU A 132 9.47 -21.46 17.88
CA LEU A 132 10.48 -20.67 17.19
C LEU A 132 11.88 -21.15 17.58
N LYS A 133 12.11 -21.43 18.86
CA LYS A 133 13.40 -21.95 19.34
C LYS A 133 13.82 -23.23 18.62
N LYS A 134 12.86 -24.14 18.41
CA LYS A 134 13.07 -25.41 17.70
C LYS A 134 13.16 -25.24 16.17
N ASN A 135 12.50 -24.23 15.60
CA ASN A 135 12.41 -24.04 14.15
C ASN A 135 12.79 -22.62 13.70
N MET A 136 13.93 -22.10 14.17
CA MET A 136 14.40 -20.76 13.79
C MET A 136 14.55 -20.56 12.28
N LYS A 137 14.69 -21.65 11.51
CA LYS A 137 14.65 -21.62 10.05
C LYS A 137 13.41 -20.92 9.48
N TYR A 138 12.23 -21.03 10.12
CA TYR A 138 11.02 -20.37 9.63
C TYR A 138 11.06 -18.85 9.79
N VAL A 139 11.71 -18.37 10.86
CA VAL A 139 11.99 -16.92 11.02
C VAL A 139 12.96 -16.47 9.94
N GLY A 140 14.02 -17.24 9.68
CA GLY A 140 14.99 -16.95 8.62
C GLY A 140 14.37 -16.94 7.22
N ILE A 141 13.54 -17.92 6.88
CA ILE A 141 12.80 -17.99 5.60
C ILE A 141 11.85 -16.79 5.47
N SER A 142 11.07 -16.50 6.51
CA SER A 142 10.12 -15.37 6.49
C SER A 142 10.84 -14.02 6.37
N TRP A 143 11.99 -13.87 7.03
CA TRP A 143 12.85 -12.70 6.87
C TRP A 143 13.43 -12.63 5.47
N ALA A 144 13.93 -13.72 4.89
CA ALA A 144 14.48 -13.74 3.54
C ALA A 144 13.43 -13.36 2.49
N LEU A 145 12.20 -13.87 2.61
CA LEU A 145 11.09 -13.56 1.71
C LEU A 145 10.56 -12.12 1.84
N THR A 146 10.82 -11.44 2.97
CA THR A 146 10.34 -10.07 3.22
C THR A 146 11.49 -9.07 3.33
N GLY A 147 12.22 -9.07 4.43
CA GLY A 147 13.39 -8.22 4.66
C GLY A 147 14.50 -8.46 3.65
N GLY A 148 14.79 -9.71 3.29
CA GLY A 148 15.73 -10.05 2.23
C GLY A 148 15.31 -9.50 0.87
N MET A 149 14.02 -9.62 0.53
CA MET A 149 13.47 -9.01 -0.69
C MET A 149 13.54 -7.48 -0.65
N ALA A 150 13.24 -6.85 0.49
CA ALA A 150 13.38 -5.41 0.67
C ALA A 150 14.84 -4.94 0.50
N LEU A 151 15.81 -5.73 0.99
CA LEU A 151 17.22 -5.46 0.79
C LEU A 151 17.63 -5.59 -0.69
N LEU A 152 17.12 -6.60 -1.40
CA LEU A 152 17.34 -6.78 -2.83
C LEU A 152 16.75 -5.61 -3.64
N PHE A 153 15.54 -5.17 -3.32
CA PHE A 153 14.93 -3.99 -3.94
C PHE A 153 15.74 -2.72 -3.70
N TRP A 154 16.35 -2.58 -2.53
CA TRP A 154 17.22 -1.44 -2.24
C TRP A 154 18.53 -1.47 -3.04
N LEU A 155 19.20 -2.64 -3.10
CA LEU A 155 20.46 -2.82 -3.81
C LEU A 155 20.30 -2.73 -5.34
N LEU A 156 19.31 -3.45 -5.87
CA LEU A 156 19.17 -3.75 -7.30
C LEU A 156 17.78 -3.36 -7.84
N PRO A 157 17.33 -2.10 -7.68
CA PRO A 157 15.98 -1.68 -8.06
C PRO A 157 15.72 -1.83 -9.57
N GLU A 158 16.74 -1.65 -10.40
CA GLU A 158 16.64 -1.72 -11.87
C GLU A 158 16.46 -3.15 -12.41
N LEU A 159 16.79 -4.18 -11.62
CA LEU A 159 16.59 -5.57 -12.04
C LEU A 159 15.12 -6.00 -11.99
N PHE A 160 14.32 -5.36 -11.14
CA PHE A 160 12.92 -5.77 -10.89
C PHE A 160 11.91 -5.00 -11.74
N PHE A 161 12.29 -3.83 -12.25
CA PHE A 161 11.41 -2.97 -13.03
C PHE A 161 12.10 -2.56 -14.34
N PRO A 162 11.56 -2.95 -15.51
CA PRO A 162 12.16 -2.63 -16.80
C PRO A 162 12.08 -1.14 -17.14
N SER A 163 11.10 -0.43 -16.55
CA SER A 163 10.93 1.01 -16.71
C SER A 163 10.33 1.62 -15.44
N TYR A 164 10.74 2.84 -15.14
CA TYR A 164 10.15 3.71 -14.12
C TYR A 164 9.28 4.80 -14.74
N ILE A 165 8.91 4.67 -16.01
CA ILE A 165 8.04 5.58 -16.74
C ILE A 165 6.94 4.75 -17.40
N SER A 166 5.68 5.14 -17.21
CA SER A 166 4.54 4.47 -17.85
C SER A 166 4.41 4.83 -19.33
N ASN A 167 3.69 4.01 -20.09
CA ASN A 167 3.43 4.27 -21.51
C ASN A 167 2.70 5.60 -21.73
N PHE A 168 1.76 5.92 -20.84
CA PHE A 168 1.02 7.18 -20.87
C PHE A 168 1.91 8.40 -20.62
N GLU A 169 2.87 8.28 -19.71
CA GLU A 169 3.85 9.35 -19.46
C GLU A 169 4.83 9.49 -20.62
N MET A 170 5.26 8.38 -21.23
CA MET A 170 6.10 8.42 -22.43
C MET A 170 5.43 9.21 -23.56
N GLN A 171 4.13 9.02 -23.78
CA GLN A 171 3.38 9.78 -24.80
C GLN A 171 3.29 11.27 -24.46
N GLN A 172 3.08 11.63 -23.19
CA GLN A 172 3.05 13.04 -22.78
C GLN A 172 4.43 13.70 -22.89
N LEU A 173 5.50 13.00 -22.52
CA LEU A 173 6.86 13.54 -22.58
C LEU A 173 7.33 13.77 -24.02
N GLN A 174 6.77 13.07 -25.01
CA GLN A 174 7.05 13.29 -26.43
C GLN A 174 6.58 14.67 -26.93
N SER A 175 5.73 15.39 -26.20
CA SER A 175 5.35 16.76 -26.58
C SER A 175 6.43 17.79 -26.21
N LEU A 176 7.46 17.41 -25.45
CA LEU A 176 8.58 18.27 -25.12
C LEU A 176 9.58 18.35 -26.30
N PRO A 177 10.38 19.42 -26.41
CA PRO A 177 11.46 19.48 -27.39
C PRO A 177 12.41 18.28 -27.25
N THR A 178 12.78 17.66 -28.38
CA THR A 178 13.52 16.38 -28.44
C THR A 178 14.81 16.37 -27.62
N GLU A 179 15.48 17.52 -27.50
CA GLU A 179 16.71 17.70 -26.70
C GLU A 179 16.50 17.49 -25.19
N HIS A 180 15.29 17.73 -24.67
CA HIS A 180 14.98 17.60 -23.26
C HIS A 180 14.39 16.23 -22.89
N VAL A 181 13.78 15.51 -23.85
CA VAL A 181 13.02 14.27 -23.57
C VAL A 181 13.85 13.24 -22.82
N GLN A 182 15.03 12.88 -23.35
CA GLN A 182 15.87 11.84 -22.74
C GLN A 182 16.42 12.28 -21.37
N THR A 183 16.73 13.56 -21.23
CA THR A 183 17.21 14.16 -19.99
C THR A 183 16.15 14.11 -18.90
N VAL A 184 14.90 14.46 -19.23
CA VAL A 184 13.77 14.42 -18.31
C VAL A 184 13.46 12.98 -17.91
N ILE A 185 13.43 12.03 -18.86
CA ILE A 185 13.22 10.61 -18.59
C ILE A 185 14.27 10.05 -17.62
N GLY A 186 15.55 10.35 -17.87
CA GLY A 186 16.64 9.92 -17.00
C GLY A 186 16.52 10.49 -15.59
N ASN A 187 16.19 11.78 -15.47
CA ASN A 187 16.05 12.41 -14.16
C ASN A 187 14.82 11.92 -13.40
N LEU A 188 13.67 11.76 -14.06
CA LEU A 188 12.47 11.17 -13.47
C LEU A 188 12.73 9.73 -12.97
N THR A 189 13.48 8.95 -13.75
CA THR A 189 13.87 7.60 -13.37
C THR A 189 14.73 7.61 -12.10
N GLU A 190 15.74 8.48 -12.02
CA GLU A 190 16.57 8.62 -10.81
C GLU A 190 15.73 9.03 -9.59
N MET A 191 14.82 10.01 -9.76
CA MET A 191 13.93 10.47 -8.70
C MET A 191 12.98 9.36 -8.21
N ARG A 192 12.48 8.50 -9.10
CA ARG A 192 11.61 7.37 -8.71
C ARG A 192 12.37 6.25 -8.05
N ILE A 193 13.58 5.95 -8.55
CA ILE A 193 14.49 5.00 -7.90
C ILE A 193 14.84 5.48 -6.49
N SER A 194 15.05 6.79 -6.27
CA SER A 194 15.34 7.32 -4.93
C SER A 194 14.18 7.11 -3.95
N ILE A 195 12.94 7.38 -4.40
CA ILE A 195 11.73 7.09 -3.60
C ILE A 195 11.63 5.59 -3.30
N PHE A 196 11.76 4.75 -4.33
CA PHE A 196 11.63 3.30 -4.19
C PHE A 196 12.67 2.71 -3.24
N ARG A 197 13.94 3.13 -3.37
CA ARG A 197 15.01 2.75 -2.44
C ARG A 197 14.72 3.19 -1.01
N ALA A 198 14.22 4.41 -0.80
CA ALA A 198 13.89 4.90 0.53
C ALA A 198 12.80 4.03 1.20
N ASP A 199 11.78 3.61 0.44
CA ASP A 199 10.70 2.77 0.95
C ASP A 199 11.13 1.31 1.19
N ALA A 200 11.99 0.76 0.33
CA ALA A 200 12.60 -0.54 0.52
C ALA A 200 13.47 -0.58 1.78
N TRP A 201 14.29 0.46 1.97
CA TRP A 201 15.17 0.59 3.13
C TRP A 201 14.41 0.77 4.46
N ARG A 202 13.35 1.58 4.45
CA ARG A 202 12.43 1.72 5.58
C ARG A 202 11.82 0.38 5.98
N SER A 203 11.30 -0.36 4.99
CA SER A 203 10.66 -1.66 5.21
C SER A 203 11.66 -2.68 5.78
N PHE A 204 12.90 -2.68 5.28
CA PHE A 204 13.98 -3.52 5.79
C PHE A 204 14.22 -3.32 7.30
N TYR A 205 14.37 -2.07 7.76
CA TYR A 205 14.62 -1.81 9.17
C TYR A 205 13.42 -2.08 10.07
N ILE A 206 12.20 -1.85 9.60
CA ILE A 206 10.97 -2.19 10.32
C ILE A 206 10.91 -3.71 10.54
N ILE A 207 11.18 -4.50 9.49
CA ILE A 207 11.23 -5.95 9.58
C ILE A 207 12.37 -6.41 10.49
N LEU A 208 13.56 -5.81 10.36
CA LEU A 208 14.71 -6.13 11.21
C LEU A 208 14.40 -5.88 12.69
N GLY A 209 13.82 -4.73 13.03
CA GLY A 209 13.41 -4.40 14.39
C GLY A 209 12.42 -5.41 14.96
N GLY A 210 11.39 -5.77 14.18
CA GLY A 210 10.43 -6.78 14.59
C GLY A 210 11.05 -8.18 14.77
N VAL A 211 11.97 -8.60 13.90
CA VAL A 211 12.69 -9.88 14.05
C VAL A 211 13.58 -9.89 15.30
N LEU A 212 14.30 -8.80 15.57
CA LEU A 212 15.12 -8.67 16.78
C LEU A 212 14.26 -8.79 18.05
N MET A 213 13.05 -8.21 18.04
CA MET A 213 12.09 -8.37 19.13
C MET A 213 11.65 -9.82 19.33
N LEU A 214 11.32 -10.54 18.24
CA LEU A 214 10.96 -11.96 18.31
C LEU A 214 12.10 -12.80 18.88
N ILE A 215 13.34 -12.56 18.42
CA ILE A 215 14.53 -13.26 18.91
C ILE A 215 14.78 -12.96 20.39
N ALA A 216 14.65 -11.70 20.81
CA ALA A 216 14.81 -11.30 22.21
C ALA A 216 13.78 -11.99 23.12
N PHE A 217 12.52 -12.10 22.68
CA PHE A 217 11.47 -12.83 23.40
C PHE A 217 11.77 -14.33 23.51
N VAL A 218 12.09 -14.99 22.39
CA VAL A 218 12.40 -16.44 22.38
C VAL A 218 13.66 -16.78 23.17
N SER A 219 14.59 -15.83 23.28
CA SER A 219 15.80 -15.96 24.10
C SER A 219 15.56 -15.72 25.60
N GLY A 220 14.33 -15.41 26.02
CA GLY A 220 13.98 -15.10 27.41
C GLY A 220 14.42 -13.71 27.88
N LYS A 221 14.93 -12.86 26.99
CA LYS A 221 15.39 -11.49 27.31
C LYS A 221 14.25 -10.48 27.36
N LEU A 222 13.09 -10.81 26.80
CA LEU A 222 11.93 -9.93 26.70
C LEU A 222 10.69 -10.66 27.21
N LYS A 223 9.86 -10.00 28.03
CA LYS A 223 8.57 -10.56 28.47
C LYS A 223 7.53 -10.43 27.36
N ALA A 224 6.52 -11.31 27.36
CA ALA A 224 5.46 -11.32 26.35
C ALA A 224 4.73 -9.97 26.23
N GLN A 225 4.39 -9.33 27.35
CA GLN A 225 3.76 -8.01 27.37
C GLN A 225 4.57 -6.98 26.58
N TRP A 226 5.88 -6.88 26.85
CA TRP A 226 6.75 -5.92 26.19
C TRP A 226 6.97 -6.24 24.71
N MET A 227 7.02 -7.53 24.36
CA MET A 227 7.05 -7.93 22.95
C MET A 227 5.78 -7.48 22.23
N VAL A 228 4.60 -7.79 22.76
CA VAL A 228 3.33 -7.44 22.12
C VAL A 228 3.17 -5.92 22.02
N THR A 229 3.49 -5.17 23.07
CA THR A 229 3.45 -3.70 23.05
C THR A 229 4.39 -3.13 22.00
N GLY A 230 5.63 -3.61 21.92
CA GLY A 230 6.57 -3.10 20.93
C GLY A 230 6.21 -3.49 19.49
N ILE A 231 5.61 -4.67 19.26
CA ILE A 231 5.08 -5.03 17.94
C ILE A 231 3.94 -4.08 17.55
N LEU A 232 3.04 -3.78 18.49
CA LEU A 232 1.93 -2.84 18.25
C LEU A 232 2.45 -1.44 17.92
N LEU A 233 3.42 -0.92 18.68
CA LEU A 233 4.05 0.37 18.41
C LEU A 233 4.81 0.39 17.09
N LEU A 234 5.53 -0.68 16.75
CA LEU A 234 6.27 -0.81 15.50
C LEU A 234 5.32 -0.81 14.30
N CYS A 235 4.23 -1.59 14.36
CA CYS A 235 3.20 -1.60 13.33
C CYS A 235 2.49 -0.25 13.22
N LEU A 236 2.19 0.41 14.35
CA LEU A 236 1.56 1.73 14.35
C LEU A 236 2.47 2.77 13.72
N ALA A 237 3.75 2.82 14.10
CA ALA A 237 4.72 3.73 13.50
C ALA A 237 4.89 3.46 12.00
N ASP A 238 4.97 2.19 11.59
CA ASP A 238 5.05 1.80 10.18
C ASP A 238 3.86 2.34 9.39
N MET A 239 2.64 2.01 9.81
CA MET A 239 1.41 2.46 9.15
C MET A 239 1.28 3.97 9.15
N TRP A 240 1.56 4.62 10.29
CA TRP A 240 1.45 6.08 10.44
C TRP A 240 2.34 6.82 9.45
N THR A 241 3.60 6.39 9.29
CA THR A 241 4.54 7.04 8.37
C THR A 241 4.15 6.93 6.89
N VAL A 242 3.36 5.91 6.52
CA VAL A 242 2.82 5.76 5.17
C VAL A 242 1.52 6.54 5.02
N ASN A 243 0.62 6.42 5.98
CA ASN A 243 -0.70 7.05 5.94
C ASN A 243 -0.60 8.58 5.91
N LYS A 244 0.35 9.18 6.65
CA LYS A 244 0.62 10.63 6.61
C LYS A 244 1.06 11.15 5.24
N ARG A 245 1.50 10.28 4.31
CA ARG A 245 1.84 10.67 2.93
C ARG A 245 0.61 10.77 2.03
N TYR A 246 -0.48 10.11 2.41
CA TYR A 246 -1.73 10.12 1.67
C TYR A 246 -2.71 11.15 2.24
N LEU A 247 -2.84 11.22 3.57
CA LEU A 247 -3.65 12.20 4.27
C LEU A 247 -2.76 12.92 5.29
N ASN A 248 -2.45 14.19 5.02
CA ASN A 248 -1.55 15.01 5.81
C ASN A 248 -2.28 16.21 6.43
N ASP A 249 -1.56 16.95 7.28
CA ASP A 249 -2.14 18.03 8.07
C ASP A 249 -2.70 19.18 7.21
N ASN A 250 -2.25 19.32 5.95
CA ASN A 250 -2.74 20.34 5.01
C ASN A 250 -4.06 19.94 4.31
N ASP A 251 -4.45 18.67 4.36
CA ASP A 251 -5.71 18.20 3.78
C ASP A 251 -6.92 18.50 4.68
N PHE A 252 -6.66 18.85 5.96
CA PHE A 252 -7.69 19.20 6.91
C PHE A 252 -8.09 20.67 6.77
N THR A 253 -9.39 20.92 6.56
CA THR A 253 -9.93 22.28 6.52
C THR A 253 -10.55 22.68 7.86
N PRO A 254 -10.52 23.97 8.25
CA PRO A 254 -11.21 24.42 9.45
C PRO A 254 -12.71 24.16 9.37
N LYS A 255 -13.34 23.80 10.49
CA LYS A 255 -14.79 23.51 10.59
C LYS A 255 -15.69 24.63 10.04
N SER A 256 -15.23 25.89 10.09
CA SER A 256 -15.95 27.04 9.52
C SER A 256 -16.15 26.93 8.00
N ASN A 257 -15.22 26.28 7.29
CA ASN A 257 -15.27 26.12 5.84
C ASN A 257 -16.18 24.95 5.43
N GLU A 258 -16.27 23.91 6.27
CA GLU A 258 -17.21 22.79 6.05
C GLU A 258 -18.66 23.27 6.12
N GLN A 259 -18.99 24.16 7.06
CA GLN A 259 -20.34 24.74 7.18
C GLN A 259 -20.77 25.55 5.94
N GLN A 260 -19.81 26.15 5.23
CA GLN A 260 -20.09 26.83 3.96
C GLN A 260 -20.28 25.85 2.80
N MET A 261 -19.55 24.72 2.77
CA MET A 261 -19.71 23.71 1.70
C MET A 261 -21.06 22.98 1.77
N PHE A 262 -21.65 22.85 2.95
CA PHE A 262 -22.98 22.25 3.14
C PHE A 262 -24.08 23.29 3.44
N ALA A 263 -23.82 24.57 3.18
CA ALA A 263 -24.85 25.59 3.30
C ALA A 263 -25.98 25.27 2.33
N GLN A 264 -27.20 25.11 2.84
CA GLN A 264 -28.37 24.84 2.03
C GLN A 264 -28.55 25.96 1.00
N THR A 265 -28.53 25.58 -0.27
CA THR A 265 -28.86 26.48 -1.36
C THR A 265 -30.38 26.67 -1.43
N PRO A 266 -30.87 27.76 -2.05
CA PRO A 266 -32.30 27.89 -2.35
C PRO A 266 -32.87 26.69 -3.13
N THR A 267 -32.05 26.06 -3.97
CA THR A 267 -32.41 24.83 -4.71
C THR A 267 -32.62 23.65 -3.75
N ASP A 268 -31.78 23.49 -2.72
CA ASP A 268 -31.95 22.44 -1.72
C ASP A 268 -33.28 22.58 -0.96
N LEU A 269 -33.69 23.82 -0.66
CA LEU A 269 -34.98 24.09 -0.01
C LEU A 269 -36.17 23.69 -0.90
N HIS A 270 -36.08 23.93 -2.22
CA HIS A 270 -37.10 23.48 -3.17
C HIS A 270 -37.14 21.96 -3.29
N ILE A 271 -35.99 21.29 -3.29
CA ILE A 271 -35.91 19.83 -3.32
C ILE A 271 -36.53 19.21 -2.06
N LEU A 272 -36.28 19.79 -0.89
CA LEU A 272 -36.81 19.31 0.39
C LEU A 272 -38.34 19.43 0.51
N GLN A 273 -38.98 20.26 -0.31
CA GLN A 273 -40.45 20.36 -0.37
C GLN A 273 -41.08 19.19 -1.12
N ASP A 274 -40.33 18.46 -1.94
CA ASP A 274 -40.82 17.31 -2.68
C ASP A 274 -40.83 16.06 -1.80
N THR A 275 -42.03 15.59 -1.44
CA THR A 275 -42.24 14.40 -0.60
C THR A 275 -42.24 13.08 -1.38
N THR A 276 -42.06 13.11 -2.71
CA THR A 276 -42.05 11.89 -3.53
C THR A 276 -40.77 11.08 -3.28
N LYS A 277 -40.88 9.74 -3.16
CA LYS A 277 -39.76 8.89 -2.72
C LYS A 277 -38.71 8.56 -3.80
N TYR A 278 -38.97 8.90 -5.06
CA TYR A 278 -38.20 8.40 -6.21
C TYR A 278 -37.93 9.47 -7.28
N TYR A 279 -37.45 10.65 -6.89
CA TYR A 279 -36.98 11.64 -7.86
C TYR A 279 -35.44 11.64 -7.94
N ARG A 280 -34.92 12.01 -9.12
CA ARG A 280 -33.49 12.29 -9.33
C ARG A 280 -33.39 13.76 -9.72
N VAL A 281 -32.61 14.51 -8.97
CA VAL A 281 -32.32 15.91 -9.29
C VAL A 281 -31.11 15.94 -10.20
N LEU A 282 -31.27 16.50 -11.39
CA LEU A 282 -30.15 16.81 -12.28
C LEU A 282 -29.71 18.24 -11.99
N ASN A 283 -28.45 18.42 -11.59
CA ASN A 283 -27.81 19.72 -11.50
C ASN A 283 -27.15 20.01 -12.86
N MET A 284 -27.61 21.05 -13.58
CA MET A 284 -27.07 21.48 -14.88
C MET A 284 -26.23 22.74 -14.75
#